data_AF-A0A9X1AHR5-F1
#
_entry.id   AF-A0A9X1AHR5-F1
#
_cell.length_a   1.000
_cell.length_b   1.000
_cell.length_c   1.000
_cell.angle_alpha   90.00
_cell.angle_beta   90.00
_cell.angle_gamma   90.00
#
_symmetry.space_group_name_H-M   'P 1'
#
loop_
_entity.id
_entity.type
_entity.pdbx_description
1 polymer ?
#
loop_
_entity_poly.entity_id
_entity_poly.type
_entity_poly.pdbx_seq_one_letter_code
_entity_poly.pdbx_strand_id
1 'polypeptide(L)'
;MPLTLEIPGASPDEMQRGLAAAQAILDMYGVTPEQGDYSTWKVENAHEPLYSLDGEDLEPTREDERISVIWYRAQEAAVKACGRDPAPYEPGDHQGPLGCSRD
;
A
#
# COMPACT_ATOMS: atom_id res chain seq x y z
N MET A 1 5.49 11.61 -3.02
CA MET A 1 4.11 11.57 -3.56
C MET A 1 3.11 11.49 -2.39
N PRO A 2 1.93 12.15 -2.45
CA PRO A 2 0.94 12.10 -1.38
C PRO A 2 0.21 10.75 -1.34
N LEU A 3 -0.12 10.30 -0.13
CA LEU A 3 -0.92 9.10 0.12
C LEU A 3 -2.38 9.36 -0.24
N THR A 4 -3.01 8.44 -0.97
CA THR A 4 -4.44 8.48 -1.31
C THR A 4 -5.16 7.30 -0.68
N LEU A 5 -6.47 7.47 -0.42
CA LEU A 5 -7.32 6.45 0.16
C LEU A 5 -8.70 6.48 -0.49
N GLU A 6 -9.12 5.36 -1.04
CA GLU A 6 -10.43 5.19 -1.66
C GLU A 6 -11.19 4.05 -1.00
N ILE A 7 -12.24 4.40 -0.22
CA ILE A 7 -13.11 3.41 0.41
C ILE A 7 -14.56 3.72 0.02
N PRO A 8 -15.24 2.82 -0.72
CA PRO A 8 -16.64 3.01 -1.10
C PRO A 8 -17.55 3.29 0.11
N GLY A 9 -18.30 4.38 0.01
CA GLY A 9 -19.22 4.83 1.05
C GLY A 9 -18.57 5.46 2.28
N ALA A 10 -17.25 5.68 2.29
CA ALA A 10 -16.60 6.41 3.37
C ALA A 10 -16.84 7.92 3.24
N SER A 11 -17.13 8.59 4.35
CA SER A 11 -17.22 10.06 4.38
C SER A 11 -15.83 10.69 4.26
N PRO A 12 -15.73 11.98 3.88
CA PRO A 12 -14.44 12.70 3.87
C PRO A 12 -13.70 12.64 5.22
N ASP A 13 -14.43 12.78 6.33
CA ASP A 13 -13.85 12.69 7.67
C ASP A 13 -13.34 11.28 7.99
N GLU A 14 -14.05 10.24 7.54
CA GLU A 14 -13.58 8.85 7.63
C GLU A 14 -12.30 8.65 6.82
N MET A 15 -12.26 9.14 5.58
CA MET A 15 -11.08 9.04 4.71
C MET A 15 -9.88 9.77 5.31
N GLN A 16 -10.07 10.96 5.90
CA GLN A 16 -9.01 11.69 6.58
C GLN A 16 -8.44 10.93 7.78
N ARG A 17 -9.30 10.30 8.61
CA ARG A 17 -8.83 9.44 9.70
C ARG A 17 -8.08 8.21 9.17
N GLY A 18 -8.56 7.63 8.08
CA GLY A 18 -7.89 6.52 7.40
C GLY A 18 -6.48 6.87 6.92
N LEU A 19 -6.36 8.00 6.22
CA LEU A 19 -5.06 8.52 5.76
C LEU A 19 -4.10 8.80 6.91
N ALA A 20 -4.58 9.43 7.99
CA ALA A 20 -3.76 9.70 9.17
C ALA A 20 -3.28 8.40 9.83
N ALA A 21 -4.13 7.37 9.90
CA ALA A 21 -3.78 6.07 10.46
C ALA A 21 -2.75 5.32 9.60
N ALA A 22 -2.92 5.31 8.28
CA ALA A 22 -1.94 4.72 7.37
C ALA A 22 -0.59 5.45 7.45
N GLN A 23 -0.60 6.78 7.42
CA GLN A 23 0.63 7.58 7.53
C GLN A 23 1.36 7.30 8.84
N ALA A 24 0.66 7.17 9.97
CA ALA A 24 1.28 6.85 11.25
C ALA A 24 1.99 5.49 11.26
N ILE A 25 1.47 4.49 10.54
CA ILE A 25 2.17 3.21 10.36
C ILE A 25 3.42 3.39 9.51
N LEU A 26 3.31 4.07 8.37
CA LEU A 26 4.45 4.32 7.49
C LEU A 26 5.59 5.06 8.22
N ASP A 27 5.25 6.12 8.97
CA ASP A 27 6.19 6.90 9.77
C ASP A 27 6.87 6.06 10.86
N MET A 28 6.12 5.17 11.53
CA MET A 28 6.66 4.27 12.56
C MET A 28 7.77 3.36 12.03
N TYR A 29 7.69 2.96 10.76
CA TYR A 29 8.68 2.09 10.11
C TYR A 29 9.68 2.85 9.23
N GLY A 30 9.57 4.18 9.13
CA GLY A 30 10.43 5.00 8.27
C GLY A 30 10.25 4.71 6.78
N VAL A 31 9.06 4.28 6.37
CA VAL A 31 8.71 3.97 4.98
C VAL A 31 7.97 5.17 4.41
N THR A 32 8.36 5.65 3.23
CA THR A 32 7.58 6.68 2.53
C THR A 32 6.40 6.05 1.78
N PRO A 33 5.32 6.80 1.53
CA PRO A 33 4.21 6.31 0.70
C PRO A 33 4.66 5.73 -0.65
N GLU A 34 5.62 6.38 -1.30
CA GLU A 34 6.19 5.97 -2.59
C GLU A 34 6.98 4.66 -2.49
N GLN A 35 7.76 4.47 -1.43
CA GLN A 35 8.44 3.21 -1.17
C GLN A 35 7.44 2.08 -0.92
N GLY A 36 6.42 2.34 -0.11
CA GLY A 36 5.35 1.40 0.18
C GLY A 36 4.65 0.89 -1.08
N ASP A 37 4.13 1.82 -1.87
CA ASP A 37 3.42 1.55 -3.12
C ASP A 37 4.28 0.81 -4.13
N TYR A 38 5.51 1.29 -4.38
CA TYR A 38 6.40 0.69 -5.38
C TYR A 38 6.91 -0.70 -4.99
N SER A 39 7.33 -0.89 -3.73
CA SER A 39 7.78 -2.21 -3.26
C SER A 39 6.63 -3.22 -3.21
N THR A 40 5.42 -2.82 -2.80
CA THR A 40 4.24 -3.69 -2.90
C THR A 40 3.96 -4.08 -4.34
N TRP A 41 3.97 -3.12 -5.26
CA TRP A 41 3.79 -3.38 -6.67
C TRP A 41 4.82 -4.39 -7.22
N LYS A 42 6.11 -4.27 -6.86
CA LYS A 42 7.15 -5.23 -7.27
C LYS A 42 6.85 -6.65 -6.77
N VAL A 43 6.46 -6.78 -5.49
CA VAL A 43 6.14 -8.07 -4.87
C VAL A 43 4.91 -8.70 -5.52
N GLU A 44 3.87 -7.90 -5.77
CA GLU A 44 2.63 -8.36 -6.38
C GLU A 44 2.80 -8.80 -7.84
N ASN A 45 3.73 -8.18 -8.57
CA ASN A 45 3.95 -8.44 -9.99
C ASN A 45 5.17 -9.34 -10.27
N ALA A 46 5.77 -9.94 -9.24
CA ALA A 46 6.99 -10.75 -9.36
C ALA A 46 6.87 -11.95 -10.31
N HIS A 47 5.65 -12.41 -10.60
CA HIS A 47 5.38 -13.55 -11.48
C HIS A 47 4.92 -13.16 -12.89
N GLU A 48 4.76 -11.86 -13.17
CA GLU A 48 4.31 -11.38 -14.47
C GLU A 48 5.49 -11.30 -15.46
N PRO A 49 5.42 -11.95 -16.64
CA PRO A 49 6.53 -12.02 -17.61
C PRO A 49 6.88 -10.67 -18.26
N LEU A 50 6.17 -9.59 -17.91
CA LEU A 50 6.26 -8.27 -18.53
C LEU A 50 7.18 -7.29 -17.80
N TYR A 51 7.61 -7.57 -16.57
CA TYR A 51 8.36 -6.58 -15.78
C TYR A 51 9.87 -6.71 -15.91
N SER A 52 10.32 -6.50 -17.14
CA SER A 52 11.60 -5.83 -17.40
C SER A 52 11.28 -4.45 -17.95
N LEU A 53 10.92 -3.49 -17.08
CA LEU A 53 10.94 -2.09 -17.51
C LEU A 53 12.39 -1.76 -17.86
N ASP A 54 12.64 -1.42 -19.12
CA ASP A 54 13.95 -1.01 -19.64
C ASP A 54 15.11 -2.02 -19.46
N GLY A 55 14.80 -3.30 -19.26
CA GLY A 55 15.81 -4.36 -19.12
C GLY A 55 16.39 -4.52 -17.72
N GLU A 56 15.81 -3.87 -16.70
CA GLU A 56 16.15 -4.13 -15.30
C GLU A 56 15.33 -5.30 -14.74
N ASP A 57 16.00 -6.15 -13.96
CA ASP A 57 15.37 -7.21 -13.20
C ASP A 57 14.56 -6.59 -12.05
N LEU A 58 13.23 -6.66 -12.16
CA LEU A 58 12.30 -6.13 -11.17
C LEU A 58 11.94 -7.16 -10.09
N GLU A 59 12.69 -8.26 -9.97
CA GLU A 59 12.54 -9.19 -8.87
C GLU A 59 12.49 -8.44 -7.51
N PRO A 60 11.47 -8.70 -6.68
CA PRO A 60 11.38 -8.09 -5.37
C PRO A 60 12.55 -8.57 -4.51
N THR A 61 13.18 -7.63 -3.82
CA THR A 61 14.18 -7.94 -2.79
C THR A 61 13.49 -8.32 -1.49
N ARG A 62 14.24 -8.87 -0.53
CA ARG A 62 13.73 -9.06 0.85
C ARG A 62 13.29 -7.75 1.53
N GLU A 63 13.89 -6.63 1.13
CA GLU A 63 13.47 -5.33 1.61
C GLU A 63 12.12 -4.93 1.01
N ASP A 64 11.90 -5.21 -0.28
CA ASP A 64 10.60 -5.00 -0.93
C ASP A 64 9.50 -5.85 -0.27
N GLU A 65 9.77 -7.12 0.04
CA GLU A 65 8.86 -7.98 0.80
C GLU A 65 8.51 -7.38 2.17
N ARG A 66 9.52 -6.86 2.89
CA ARG A 66 9.33 -6.24 4.20
C ARG A 66 8.48 -4.96 4.10
N ILE A 67 8.81 -4.10 3.15
CA ILE A 67 8.08 -2.84 2.89
C ILE A 67 6.65 -3.15 2.49
N SER A 68 6.43 -4.20 1.67
CA SER A 68 5.10 -4.63 1.26
C SER A 68 4.23 -5.05 2.43
N VAL A 69 4.77 -5.80 3.39
CA VAL A 69 4.06 -6.14 4.64
C VAL A 69 3.69 -4.88 5.44
N ILE A 70 4.56 -3.87 5.48
CA ILE A 70 4.29 -2.59 6.15
C ILE A 70 3.17 -1.83 5.44
N TRP A 71 3.18 -1.82 4.11
CA TRP A 71 2.13 -1.22 3.29
C TRP A 71 0.78 -1.85 3.62
N TYR A 72 0.63 -3.18 3.60
CA TYR A 72 -0.63 -3.84 3.98
C TYR A 72 -1.09 -3.51 5.40
N ARG A 73 -0.17 -3.38 6.36
CA ARG A 73 -0.51 -2.91 7.72
C ARG A 73 -1.03 -1.48 7.72
N ALA A 74 -0.49 -0.61 6.89
CA ALA A 74 -0.99 0.75 6.72
C ALA A 74 -2.40 0.73 6.09
N GLN A 75 -2.65 -0.15 5.11
CA GLN A 75 -3.98 -0.34 4.53
C GLN A 75 -5.01 -0.81 5.57
N GLU A 76 -4.65 -1.82 6.37
CA GLU A 76 -5.52 -2.29 7.45
C GLU A 76 -5.84 -1.18 8.47
N ALA A 77 -4.82 -0.39 8.84
CA ALA A 77 -5.00 0.73 9.76
C ALA A 77 -5.95 1.79 9.19
N ALA A 78 -5.82 2.10 7.89
CA ALA A 78 -6.73 3.01 7.22
C ALA A 78 -8.19 2.52 7.26
N VAL A 79 -8.43 1.27 6.86
CA VAL A 79 -9.79 0.70 6.84
C VAL A 79 -10.41 0.68 8.24
N LYS A 80 -9.64 0.25 9.25
CA LYS A 80 -10.05 0.26 10.66
C LYS A 80 -10.42 1.67 11.14
N ALA A 81 -9.63 2.68 10.79
CA ALA A 81 -9.88 4.08 11.18
C ALA A 81 -11.10 4.70 10.47
N CYS A 82 -11.49 4.16 9.31
CA CYS A 82 -12.77 4.45 8.66
C CYS A 82 -13.96 3.69 9.29
N GLY A 83 -13.77 2.97 10.38
CA GLY A 83 -14.84 2.25 11.10
C GLY A 83 -15.32 0.98 10.38
N ARG A 84 -14.46 0.38 9.55
CA ARG A 84 -14.75 -0.83 8.77
C ARG A 84 -13.77 -1.94 9.14
N ASP A 85 -14.16 -3.17 8.85
CA ASP A 85 -13.26 -4.31 9.00
C ASP A 85 -12.40 -4.46 7.74
N PRO A 86 -11.06 -4.53 7.86
CA PRO A 86 -10.21 -4.81 6.72
C PRO A 86 -10.46 -6.24 6.24
N ALA A 87 -10.43 -6.43 4.92
CA ALA A 87 -10.33 -7.77 4.36
C ALA A 87 -9.07 -8.44 4.94
N PRO A 88 -9.12 -9.76 5.21
CA PRO A 88 -7.91 -10.48 5.57
C PRO A 88 -6.86 -10.27 4.47
N TYR A 89 -5.61 -10.09 4.87
CA TYR A 89 -4.51 -10.07 3.92
C TYR A 89 -4.44 -11.41 3.17
N GLU A 90 -4.76 -11.40 1.88
CA GLU A 90 -4.56 -12.53 0.98
C GLU A 90 -3.38 -12.24 0.05
N PRO A 91 -2.28 -13.00 0.12
CA PRO A 91 -1.18 -12.85 -0.83
C PRO A 91 -1.68 -13.04 -2.27
N GLY A 92 -1.58 -11.99 -3.10
CA GLY A 92 -2.08 -11.98 -4.48
C GLY A 92 -3.42 -11.26 -4.68
N ASP A 93 -4.04 -10.69 -3.65
CA ASP A 93 -5.15 -9.75 -3.82
C ASP A 93 -4.59 -8.33 -3.97
N HIS A 94 -4.40 -7.93 -5.23
CA HIS A 94 -3.53 -6.83 -5.66
C HIS A 94 -4.13 -5.42 -5.53
N GLN A 95 -5.30 -5.27 -4.90
CA GLN A 95 -5.99 -3.98 -4.82
C GLN A 95 -6.56 -3.76 -3.43
N GLY A 96 -5.75 -3.12 -2.58
CA GLY A 96 -6.27 -2.50 -1.37
C GLY A 96 -6.52 -0.99 -1.58
N PRO A 97 -7.22 -0.33 -0.63
CA PRO A 97 -7.77 1.02 -0.84
C PRO A 97 -6.73 2.14 -0.79
N LEU A 98 -5.48 1.81 -0.42
CA LEU A 98 -4.40 2.76 -0.27
C LEU A 98 -3.62 2.88 -1.58
N GLY A 99 -3.29 4.10 -1.98
CA GLY A 99 -2.50 4.35 -3.19
C GLY A 99 -1.55 5.53 -3.03
N CYS A 100 -0.79 5.80 -4.10
CA CYS A 100 0.10 6.94 -4.19
C CYS A 100 -0.11 7.69 -5.51
N SER A 101 -0.61 8.92 -5.47
CA SER A 101 -0.87 9.70 -6.69
C SER A 101 0.42 10.31 -7.25
N ARG A 102 0.67 10.12 -8.54
CA ARG A 102 1.58 10.95 -9.35
C ARG A 102 0.73 12.12 -9.86
N ASP A 103 0.76 13.27 -9.19
CA ASP A 103 0.23 14.51 -9.78
C ASP A 103 1.00 14.90 -11.05
#